data_AF-A0A8J8DEK0-F1
#
_entry.id   AF-A0A8J8DEK0-F1
#
_cell.length_a   1.000
_cell.length_b   1.000
_cell.length_c   1.000
_cell.angle_alpha   90.00
_cell.angle_beta   90.00
_cell.angle_gamma   90.00
#
_symmetry.space_group_name_H-M   'P 1'
#
loop_
_entity.id
_entity.type
_entity.pdbx_description
1 polymer ?
#
loop_
_entity_poly.entity_id
_entity_poly.type
_entity_poly.pdbx_seq_one_letter_code
_entity_poly.pdbx_strand_id
1 'polypeptide(L)'
;METALREKALAYISRAEYYLEEKRFEMAYNAYMDALHTIGAYLVHRDTGILMSANEMMGILKSRHPKIHEVIVRYSRLTSFDEGTIKAMGKDVEKLRDVMFPTVGE
;
A
#
# COMPACT_ATOMS: atom_id res chain seq x y z
N MET A 1 -8.16 12.32 10.48
CA MET A 1 -6.92 11.99 9.74
C MET A 1 -6.91 10.52 9.33
N GLU A 2 -7.09 9.60 10.27
CA GLU A 2 -7.15 8.15 10.01
C GLU A 2 -8.16 7.75 8.92
N THR A 3 -9.40 8.24 8.99
CA THR A 3 -10.42 8.00 7.95
C THR A 3 -9.97 8.49 6.57
N ALA A 4 -9.36 9.67 6.50
CA ALA A 4 -8.86 10.25 5.24
C ALA A 4 -7.70 9.43 4.64
N LEU A 5 -6.79 8.93 5.48
CA LEU A 5 -5.71 8.04 5.02
C LEU A 5 -6.25 6.69 4.54
N ARG A 6 -7.24 6.13 5.24
CA ARG A 6 -7.94 4.90 4.83
C ARG A 6 -8.61 5.10 3.47
N GLU A 7 -9.44 6.13 3.32
CA GLU A 7 -10.13 6.43 2.07
C GLU A 7 -9.15 6.66 0.92
N LYS A 8 -8.06 7.40 1.17
CA LYS A 8 -7.01 7.65 0.19
C LYS A 8 -6.29 6.36 -0.24
N ALA A 9 -5.97 5.48 0.70
CA ALA A 9 -5.38 4.18 0.38
C ALA A 9 -6.33 3.35 -0.50
N LEU A 10 -7.62 3.27 -0.15
CA LEU A 10 -8.62 2.55 -0.94
C LEU A 10 -8.78 3.14 -2.35
N ALA A 11 -8.77 4.47 -2.48
CA ALA A 11 -8.82 5.14 -3.77
C ALA A 11 -7.61 4.81 -4.66
N TYR A 12 -6.40 4.73 -4.08
CA TYR A 12 -5.22 4.30 -4.81
C TYR A 12 -5.29 2.83 -5.24
N ILE A 13 -5.82 1.95 -4.40
CA ILE A 13 -6.02 0.52 -4.74
C ILE A 13 -6.98 0.40 -5.93
N SER A 14 -8.15 1.05 -5.86
CA SER A 14 -9.12 1.03 -6.95
C SER A 14 -8.54 1.59 -8.26
N ARG A 15 -7.74 2.66 -8.17
CA ARG A 15 -7.05 3.22 -9.33
C ARG A 15 -5.99 2.26 -9.91
N ALA A 16 -5.28 1.53 -9.07
CA ALA A 16 -4.31 0.53 -9.50
C ALA A 16 -4.98 -0.63 -10.23
N GLU A 17 -6.12 -1.11 -9.71
CA GLU A 17 -6.93 -2.15 -10.34
C GLU A 17 -7.43 -1.71 -11.72
N TYR A 18 -7.96 -0.49 -11.83
CA TYR A 18 -8.35 0.09 -13.12
C TYR A 18 -7.17 0.12 -14.13
N TYR A 19 -5.98 0.55 -13.70
CA TYR A 19 -4.82 0.54 -14.60
C TYR A 19 -4.34 -0.87 -14.97
N LEU A 20 -4.52 -1.84 -14.08
CA LEU A 20 -4.20 -3.24 -14.37
C LEU A 20 -5.14 -3.81 -15.43
N GLU A 21 -6.44 -3.51 -15.35
CA GLU A 21 -7.44 -3.91 -16.36
C GLU A 21 -7.11 -3.31 -17.75
N GLU A 22 -6.69 -2.05 -17.79
CA GLU A 22 -6.24 -1.36 -19.00
C GLU A 22 -4.85 -1.80 -19.49
N LYS A 23 -4.22 -2.79 -18.84
CA LYS A 23 -2.84 -3.28 -19.12
C LYS A 23 -1.78 -2.18 -19.03
N ARG A 24 -2.03 -1.15 -18.25
CA ARG A 24 -1.13 -0.01 -18.00
C ARG A 24 -0.27 -0.29 -16.76
N PHE A 25 0.61 -1.29 -16.87
CA PHE A 25 1.28 -1.91 -15.72
C PHE A 25 2.14 -0.96 -14.87
N GLU A 26 2.89 -0.05 -15.50
CA GLU A 26 3.68 0.94 -14.75
C GLU A 26 2.80 1.87 -13.90
N MET A 27 1.64 2.28 -14.42
CA MET A 27 0.71 3.11 -13.66
C MET A 27 -0.01 2.32 -12.58
N ALA A 28 -0.34 1.05 -12.83
CA ALA A 28 -0.85 0.16 -11.79
C ALA A 28 0.17 -0.02 -10.66
N TYR A 29 1.45 -0.25 -10.99
CA TYR A 29 2.54 -0.31 -10.02
C TYR A 29 2.62 0.96 -9.17
N ASN A 30 2.68 2.14 -9.81
CA ASN A 30 2.78 3.41 -9.10
C ASN A 30 1.59 3.62 -8.14
N ALA A 31 0.37 3.32 -8.59
CA ALA A 31 -0.82 3.43 -7.76
C ALA A 31 -0.82 2.41 -6.59
N TYR A 32 -0.35 1.18 -6.81
CA TYR A 32 -0.18 0.23 -5.71
C TYR A 32 0.91 0.66 -4.71
N MET A 33 2.00 1.26 -5.18
CA MET A 33 3.03 1.81 -4.28
C MET A 33 2.49 3.00 -3.47
N ASP A 34 1.69 3.87 -4.07
CA ASP A 34 1.02 4.97 -3.36
C ASP A 34 0.05 4.44 -2.30
N ALA A 35 -0.70 3.38 -2.61
CA ALA A 35 -1.55 2.69 -1.66
C ALA A 35 -0.74 2.14 -0.48
N LEU A 36 0.33 1.39 -0.74
CA LEU A 36 1.18 0.79 0.30
C LEU A 36 1.79 1.83 1.24
N HIS A 37 2.32 2.94 0.69
CA HIS A 37 2.86 4.03 1.52
C HIS A 37 1.76 4.71 2.32
N THR A 38 0.56 4.88 1.76
CA THR A 38 -0.58 5.49 2.48
C THR A 38 -1.07 4.58 3.61
N ILE A 39 -1.11 3.26 3.42
CA ILE A 39 -1.39 2.29 4.49
C ILE A 39 -0.30 2.37 5.56
N GLY A 40 0.97 2.45 5.16
CA GLY A 40 2.08 2.65 6.08
C GLY A 40 1.92 3.91 6.94
N ALA A 41 1.53 5.04 6.31
CA ALA A 41 1.31 6.30 6.99
C ALA A 41 0.11 6.23 7.95
N TYR A 42 -0.96 5.53 7.56
CA TYR A 42 -2.10 5.25 8.42
C TYR A 42 -1.67 4.51 9.70
N LEU A 43 -0.88 3.44 9.56
CA LEU A 43 -0.43 2.63 10.70
C LEU A 43 0.51 3.40 11.63
N VAL A 44 1.48 4.12 11.07
CA VAL A 44 2.40 4.93 11.87
C VAL A 44 1.66 6.07 12.58
N HIS A 45 0.73 6.73 11.89
CA HIS A 45 -0.10 7.76 12.51
C HIS A 45 -0.95 7.18 13.65
N ARG A 46 -1.56 6.00 13.47
CA ARG A 46 -2.33 5.32 14.52
C ARG A 46 -1.48 5.00 15.75
N ASP A 47 -0.22 4.61 15.56
CA ASP A 47 0.70 4.25 16.64
C ASP A 47 1.32 5.44 17.37
N THR A 48 1.51 6.57 16.68
CA THR A 48 2.34 7.68 17.14
C THR A 48 1.61 9.02 17.23
N GLY A 49 0.47 9.15 16.55
CA GLY A 49 -0.26 10.41 16.38
C GLY A 49 0.39 11.41 15.41
N ILE A 50 1.45 11.02 14.69
CA ILE A 50 2.29 11.92 13.90
C ILE A 50 2.34 11.45 12.43
N LEU A 51 2.27 12.43 11.51
CA LEU A 51 2.67 12.24 10.11
C LEU A 51 4.13 12.62 9.93
N MET A 52 4.86 11.82 9.17
CA MET A 52 6.29 11.98 8.95
C MET A 52 6.67 11.66 7.51
N SER A 53 7.93 11.91 7.16
CA SER A 53 8.44 11.60 5.84
C SER A 53 8.45 10.09 5.59
N ALA A 54 8.47 9.70 4.30
CA ALA A 54 8.52 8.28 3.93
C ALA A 54 9.74 7.56 4.54
N ASN A 55 10.90 8.22 4.60
CA ASN A 55 12.12 7.61 5.15
C ASN A 55 11.99 7.32 6.65
N GLU A 56 11.45 8.25 7.43
CA GLU A 56 11.22 8.08 8.87
C GLU A 56 10.16 6.99 9.12
N MET A 57 9.08 7.04 8.33
CA MET A 57 8.00 6.06 8.36
C MET A 57 8.53 4.65 8.13
N MET A 58 9.41 4.44 7.15
CA MET A 58 9.99 3.13 6.84
C MET A 58 10.78 2.53 8.02
N GLY A 59 11.47 3.37 8.80
CA GLY A 59 12.15 2.93 10.03
C GLY A 59 11.18 2.38 11.08
N ILE A 60 10.05 3.06 11.29
CA ILE A 60 9.01 2.63 12.23
C ILE A 60 8.29 1.39 11.72
N LEU A 61 7.93 1.35 10.44
CA LEU A 61 7.27 0.20 9.81
C LEU A 61 8.13 -1.06 9.94
N LYS A 62 9.45 -0.95 9.76
CA LYS A 62 10.37 -2.09 9.96
C LYS A 62 10.25 -2.71 11.35
N SER A 63 10.05 -1.89 12.38
CA SER A 63 9.99 -2.36 13.78
C SER A 63 8.59 -2.77 14.22
N ARG A 64 7.54 -2.05 13.80
CA ARG A 64 6.17 -2.19 14.34
C ARG A 64 5.21 -2.87 13.38
N HIS A 65 5.43 -2.73 12.07
CA HIS A 65 4.56 -3.24 11.02
C HIS A 65 5.36 -3.98 9.93
N PRO A 66 6.13 -5.02 10.30
CA PRO A 66 7.12 -5.64 9.40
C PRO A 66 6.50 -6.17 8.11
N LYS A 67 5.25 -6.66 8.15
CA LYS A 67 4.54 -7.16 6.96
C LYS A 67 4.37 -6.09 5.88
N ILE A 68 3.98 -4.87 6.25
CA ILE A 68 3.84 -3.74 5.30
C ILE A 68 5.22 -3.33 4.79
N HIS A 69 6.19 -3.20 5.70
CA HIS A 69 7.57 -2.84 5.33
C HIS A 69 8.16 -3.83 4.31
N GLU A 70 8.01 -5.14 4.54
CA GLU A 70 8.49 -6.19 3.65
C GLU A 70 7.89 -6.08 2.25
N VAL A 71 6.59 -5.82 2.14
CA VAL A 71 5.91 -5.67 0.85
C VAL A 71 6.40 -4.42 0.12
N ILE A 72 6.52 -3.27 0.81
CA ILE A 72 7.06 -2.04 0.22
C ILE A 72 8.49 -2.27 -0.30
N VAL A 73 9.37 -2.88 0.50
CA VAL A 73 10.77 -3.13 0.12
C VAL A 73 10.89 -4.14 -1.01
N ARG A 74 10.02 -5.16 -1.05
CA ARG A 74 9.99 -6.13 -2.14
C ARG A 74 9.69 -5.44 -3.46
N TYR A 75 8.66 -4.59 -3.49
CA TYR A 75 8.20 -3.98 -4.73
C TYR A 75 8.98 -2.74 -5.14
N SER A 76 9.62 -2.02 -4.20
CA SER A 76 10.50 -0.89 -4.53
C SER A 76 11.76 -1.26 -5.31
N ARG A 77 12.11 -2.55 -5.33
CA ARG A 77 13.26 -3.10 -6.07
C ARG A 77 12.90 -3.65 -7.45
N LEU A 78 11.64 -3.52 -7.87
CA LEU A 78 11.23 -3.97 -9.19
C LEU A 78 11.92 -3.18 -10.29
N THR A 79 12.40 -3.90 -11.30
CA THR A 79 12.99 -3.34 -12.51
C THR A 79 12.14 -3.60 -13.76
N SER A 80 11.09 -4.41 -13.65
CA SER A 80 10.12 -4.70 -14.72
C SER A 80 8.69 -4.69 -14.17
N PHE A 81 7.77 -4.21 -15.00
CA PHE A 81 6.35 -4.13 -14.68
C PHE A 81 5.54 -5.07 -15.59
N ASP A 82 5.88 -6.34 -15.61
CA ASP A 82 5.10 -7.33 -16.36
C ASP A 82 3.79 -7.67 -15.64
N GLU A 83 2.83 -8.18 -16.40
CA GLU A 83 1.48 -8.49 -15.90
C GLU A 83 1.50 -9.45 -14.70
N GLY A 84 2.37 -10.47 -14.72
CA GLY A 84 2.46 -11.47 -13.66
C GLY A 84 2.92 -10.83 -12.35
N THR A 85 3.95 -10.00 -12.43
CA THR A 85 4.49 -9.25 -11.30
C THR A 85 3.45 -8.29 -10.71
N ILE A 86 2.74 -7.52 -11.53
CA ILE A 86 1.74 -6.56 -11.04
C ILE A 86 0.51 -7.26 -10.46
N LYS A 87 0.08 -8.40 -11.04
CA LYS A 87 -0.99 -9.22 -10.45
C LYS A 87 -0.60 -9.79 -9.09
N ALA A 88 0.67 -10.20 -8.93
CA ALA A 88 1.16 -10.65 -7.63
C ALA A 88 1.16 -9.50 -6.61
N MET A 89 1.58 -8.29 -7.03
CA MET A 89 1.52 -7.09 -6.20
C MET A 89 0.09 -6.77 -5.75
N GLY A 90 -0.87 -6.79 -6.66
CA GLY A 90 -2.28 -6.56 -6.33
C GLY A 90 -2.78 -7.50 -5.25
N LYS A 91 -2.47 -8.80 -5.33
CA LYS A 91 -2.84 -9.79 -4.30
C LYS A 91 -2.21 -9.52 -2.94
N ASP A 92 -0.97 -9.06 -2.91
CA ASP A 92 -0.30 -8.73 -1.64
C ASP A 92 -0.89 -7.45 -1.02
N VAL A 93 -1.21 -6.45 -1.84
CA VAL A 93 -1.91 -5.23 -1.41
C VAL A 93 -3.31 -5.57 -0.90
N GLU A 94 -4.03 -6.46 -1.58
CA GLU A 94 -5.37 -6.91 -1.19
C GLU A 94 -5.37 -7.57 0.19
N LYS A 95 -4.46 -8.52 0.42
CA LYS A 95 -4.30 -9.16 1.74
C LYS A 95 -4.00 -8.14 2.83
N LEU A 96 -3.16 -7.15 2.54
CA LEU A 96 -2.83 -6.09 3.50
C LEU A 96 -4.04 -5.20 3.76
N ARG A 97 -4.80 -4.81 2.73
CA ARG A 97 -6.06 -4.07 2.86
C ARG A 97 -7.01 -4.80 3.80
N ASP A 98 -7.23 -6.09 3.60
CA ASP A 98 -8.21 -6.85 4.38
C ASP A 98 -7.81 -6.98 5.85
N VAL A 99 -6.51 -7.10 6.13
CA VAL A 99 -5.98 -7.14 7.51
C VAL A 99 -6.05 -5.78 8.18
N MET A 100 -5.74 -4.69 7.47
CA MET A 100 -5.60 -3.35 8.05
C MET A 100 -6.93 -2.58 8.09
N PHE A 101 -7.82 -2.86 7.15
CA PHE A 101 -9.13 -2.23 7.00
C PHE A 101 -10.23 -3.30 6.95
N PRO A 102 -10.38 -4.12 8.00
CA PRO A 102 -11.44 -5.11 8.03
C PRO A 102 -12.78 -4.41 7.80
N THR A 103 -13.53 -4.86 6.80
CA THR A 103 -14.95 -4.53 6.71
C THR A 103 -15.61 -5.14 7.94
N VAL A 104 -15.81 -4.32 8.97
CA VAL A 104 -16.67 -4.71 10.09
C VAL A 104 -18.01 -5.06 9.45
N GLY A 105 -18.44 -6.31 9.61
CA GLY A 105 -19.76 -6.74 9.17
C GLY A 105 -20.81 -5.81 9.76
N GLU A 106 -21.73 -5.39 8.89
CA GLU A 106 -22.98 -4.75 9.30
C GLU A 106 -23.75 -5.62 10.31
#